data_AF-A0A1Y1SA46-F1
#
_entry.id   AF-A0A1Y1SA46-F1
#
_cell.length_a   1.000
_cell.length_b   1.000
_cell.length_c   1.000
_cell.angle_alpha   90.00
_cell.angle_beta   90.00
_cell.angle_gamma   90.00
#
_symmetry.space_group_name_H-M   'P 1'
#
loop_
_entity.id
_entity.type
_entity.pdbx_description
1 polymer ?
#
loop_
_entity_poly.entity_id
_entity_poly.type
_entity_poly.pdbx_seq_one_letter_code
_entity_poly.pdbx_strand_id
1 'polypeptide(L)'
;MTNINSFNCPLKGYKAIKIAYGTQATLNPNEEERASGLTHAWKIYVKAPPGFIKITTYKLHESFLNNNVVVNATESNPNFELHQKGWGEFTIQIKIALFNNDRIHFSHYLKLHENKKLMINDTPTKVVTSEKKDTLFFKGKFSGKIDPKTYECKFTNENDEYKKIDKCIDYVLDEIEKMA
;
A
#
# COMPACT_ATOMS: atom_id res chain seq x y z
N MET A 1 2.21 2.38 27.82
CA MET A 1 1.87 1.15 27.07
C MET A 1 0.36 1.08 26.99
N THR A 2 -0.24 1.48 25.87
CA THR A 2 -1.69 1.64 25.78
C THR A 2 -2.33 0.37 25.23
N ASN A 3 -3.38 -0.09 25.91
CA ASN A 3 -4.05 -1.36 25.69
C ASN A 3 -4.84 -1.31 24.36
N ILE A 4 -4.49 -2.20 23.43
CA ILE A 4 -5.03 -2.31 22.05
C ILE A 4 -6.50 -2.83 22.01
N ASN A 5 -7.15 -2.98 23.17
CA ASN A 5 -8.44 -3.65 23.31
C ASN A 5 -9.67 -2.82 22.86
N SER A 6 -9.48 -1.62 22.29
CA SER A 6 -10.59 -0.75 21.87
C SER A 6 -10.49 -0.28 20.42
N PHE A 7 -9.82 -1.02 19.54
CA PHE A 7 -10.06 -0.81 18.11
C PHE A 7 -11.39 -1.46 17.74
N ASN A 8 -12.39 -0.62 17.51
CA ASN A 8 -13.80 -0.97 17.28
C ASN A 8 -13.97 -1.71 15.95
N CYS A 9 -13.49 -2.95 15.86
CA CYS A 9 -13.60 -3.76 14.65
C CYS A 9 -15.07 -4.18 14.45
N PRO A 10 -15.70 -3.87 13.31
CA PRO A 10 -17.11 -4.23 13.06
C PRO A 10 -17.32 -5.76 13.00
N LEU A 11 -16.25 -6.51 12.73
CA LEU A 11 -16.29 -7.97 12.69
C LEU A 11 -16.01 -8.57 14.08
N LYS A 12 -17.00 -9.25 14.65
CA LYS A 12 -16.89 -9.93 15.95
C LYS A 12 -15.73 -10.93 15.95
N GLY A 13 -14.84 -10.80 16.93
CA GLY A 13 -13.68 -11.70 17.10
C GLY A 13 -12.50 -11.39 16.18
N TYR A 14 -12.60 -10.37 15.32
CA TYR A 14 -11.48 -9.85 14.54
C TYR A 14 -10.95 -8.56 15.16
N LYS A 15 -9.71 -8.25 14.79
CA LYS A 15 -9.08 -6.95 14.99
C LYS A 15 -8.75 -6.38 13.63
N ALA A 16 -8.65 -5.07 13.55
CA ALA A 16 -8.32 -4.38 12.30
C ALA A 16 -7.03 -3.58 12.44
N ILE A 17 -6.26 -3.52 11.37
CA ILE A 17 -5.04 -2.72 11.31
C ILE A 17 -4.88 -2.10 9.94
N LYS A 18 -4.38 -0.87 9.90
CA LYS A 18 -4.02 -0.25 8.62
C LYS A 18 -2.69 -0.77 8.15
N ILE A 19 -2.56 -0.97 6.85
CA ILE A 19 -1.30 -1.19 6.16
C ILE A 19 -1.20 -0.21 4.99
N ALA A 20 0.01 0.00 4.50
CA ALA A 20 0.23 0.68 3.24
C ALA A 20 1.09 -0.19 2.32
N TYR A 21 0.80 -0.19 1.04
CA TYR A 21 1.61 -0.89 0.06
C TYR A 21 1.63 -0.09 -1.23
N GLY A 22 2.71 -0.24 -2.00
CA GLY A 22 2.84 0.55 -3.19
C GLY A 22 4.13 0.34 -3.94
N THR A 23 4.27 1.13 -4.99
CA THR A 23 5.46 1.20 -5.79
C THR A 23 6.00 2.62 -5.87
N GLN A 24 7.32 2.73 -5.95
CA GLN A 24 8.02 3.96 -6.28
C GLN A 24 8.90 3.69 -7.49
N ALA A 25 8.83 4.56 -8.50
CA ALA A 25 9.61 4.45 -9.72
C ALA A 25 10.34 5.74 -10.03
N THR A 26 11.55 5.62 -10.56
CA THR A 26 12.38 6.72 -11.05
C THR A 26 12.99 6.34 -12.39
N LEU A 27 13.47 7.33 -13.14
CA LEU A 27 14.34 7.06 -14.28
C LEU A 27 15.55 6.25 -13.82
N ASN A 28 15.91 5.21 -14.57
CA ASN A 28 17.11 4.43 -14.28
C ASN A 28 18.33 5.36 -14.28
N PRO A 29 19.10 5.42 -13.16
CA PRO A 29 20.30 6.26 -13.08
C PRO A 29 21.42 5.76 -13.99
N ASN A 30 21.45 4.48 -14.34
CA ASN A 30 22.46 3.93 -15.25
C ASN A 30 22.05 4.21 -16.71
N GLU A 31 22.91 4.93 -17.43
CA GLU A 31 22.63 5.36 -18.81
C GLU A 31 22.77 4.23 -19.82
N GLU A 32 23.74 3.33 -19.64
CA GLU A 32 23.98 2.18 -20.52
C GLU A 32 22.79 1.21 -20.47
N GLU A 33 22.32 0.92 -19.25
CA GLU A 33 21.13 0.09 -19.05
C GLU A 33 19.87 0.76 -19.61
N ARG A 34 19.78 2.09 -19.53
CA ARG A 34 18.67 2.84 -20.11
C ARG A 34 18.69 2.75 -21.64
N ALA A 35 19.87 2.82 -22.25
CA ALA A 35 20.06 2.62 -23.68
C ALA A 35 19.74 1.20 -24.14
N SER A 36 19.93 0.19 -23.29
CA SER A 36 19.54 -1.21 -23.57
C SER A 36 18.06 -1.51 -23.32
N GLY A 37 17.27 -0.53 -22.86
CA GLY A 37 15.81 -0.63 -22.71
C GLY A 37 15.31 -0.73 -21.26
N LEU A 38 16.19 -0.73 -20.26
CA LEU A 38 15.80 -0.66 -18.84
C LEU A 38 15.60 0.79 -18.43
N THR A 39 14.44 1.34 -18.81
CA THR A 39 14.17 2.78 -18.69
C THR A 39 13.99 3.26 -17.25
N HIS A 40 13.38 2.45 -16.39
CA HIS A 40 13.07 2.82 -15.01
C HIS A 40 13.73 1.88 -13.99
N ALA A 41 14.09 2.45 -12.85
CA ALA A 41 14.33 1.71 -11.62
C ALA A 41 13.10 1.89 -10.71
N TRP A 42 12.57 0.80 -10.20
CA TRP A 42 11.40 0.85 -9.35
C TRP A 42 11.53 -0.09 -8.15
N LYS A 43 10.75 0.19 -7.12
CA LYS A 43 10.62 -0.67 -5.95
C LYS A 43 9.16 -0.88 -5.61
N ILE A 44 8.85 -2.08 -5.12
CA ILE A 44 7.58 -2.40 -4.46
C ILE A 44 7.82 -2.61 -2.98
N TYR A 45 6.86 -2.23 -2.14
CA TYR A 45 6.99 -2.35 -0.68
C TYR A 45 5.63 -2.59 0.00
N VAL A 46 5.69 -3.12 1.22
CA VAL A 46 4.55 -3.26 2.14
C VAL A 46 4.97 -2.76 3.51
N LYS A 47 4.27 -1.75 4.02
CA LYS A 47 4.44 -1.16 5.34
C LYS A 47 3.37 -1.70 6.28
N ALA A 48 3.81 -2.33 7.35
CA ALA A 48 2.98 -2.87 8.43
C ALA A 48 3.74 -2.73 9.76
N PRO A 49 3.09 -2.88 10.92
CA PRO A 49 3.82 -2.85 12.17
C PRO A 49 4.92 -3.92 12.21
N PRO A 50 6.06 -3.64 12.86
CA PRO A 50 7.17 -4.59 12.95
C PRO A 50 6.74 -5.95 13.52
N GLY A 51 7.03 -7.03 12.78
CA GLY A 51 6.67 -8.40 13.15
C GLY A 51 5.23 -8.81 12.82
N PHE A 52 4.39 -7.91 12.28
CA PHE A 52 3.02 -8.24 11.89
C PHE A 52 2.95 -9.14 10.66
N ILE A 53 3.82 -8.87 9.68
CA ILE A 53 4.03 -9.70 8.49
C ILE A 53 5.31 -10.50 8.70
N LYS A 54 5.27 -11.80 8.42
CA LYS A 54 6.45 -12.69 8.46
C LYS A 54 7.19 -12.69 7.13
N ILE A 55 6.44 -12.88 6.06
CA ILE A 55 6.97 -13.11 4.71
C ILE A 55 6.06 -12.42 3.70
N THR A 56 6.67 -11.78 2.70
CA THR A 56 5.98 -11.26 1.53
C THR A 56 6.47 -12.00 0.29
N THR A 57 5.58 -12.32 -0.64
CA THR A 57 5.91 -12.89 -1.94
C THR A 57 5.32 -11.99 -3.02
N TYR A 58 6.18 -11.53 -3.92
CA TYR A 58 5.81 -10.73 -5.08
C TYR A 58 5.84 -11.62 -6.32
N LYS A 59 4.70 -11.77 -6.98
CA LYS A 59 4.63 -12.36 -8.32
C LYS A 59 4.68 -11.24 -9.35
N LEU A 60 5.80 -11.16 -10.06
CA LEU A 60 6.07 -10.22 -11.14
C LEU A 60 5.53 -10.74 -12.48
N HIS A 61 5.66 -9.92 -13.53
CA HIS A 61 5.34 -10.33 -14.91
C HIS A 61 6.25 -11.49 -15.37
N GLU A 62 5.75 -12.31 -16.29
CA GLU A 62 6.43 -13.54 -16.75
C GLU A 62 7.73 -13.28 -17.51
N SER A 63 7.95 -12.04 -17.97
CA SER A 63 9.20 -11.62 -18.59
C SER A 63 10.39 -11.56 -17.62
N PHE A 64 10.16 -11.60 -16.31
CA PHE A 64 11.24 -11.63 -15.31
C PHE A 64 11.72 -13.07 -15.10
N LEU A 65 13.04 -13.29 -15.20
CA LEU A 65 13.66 -14.60 -14.99
C LEU A 65 13.24 -15.23 -13.65
N ASN A 66 13.20 -14.42 -12.60
CA ASN A 66 12.58 -14.80 -11.34
C ASN A 66 11.32 -13.97 -11.11
N ASN A 67 10.18 -14.51 -11.55
CA ASN A 67 8.89 -13.86 -11.42
C ASN A 67 8.19 -14.12 -10.08
N ASN A 68 8.73 -14.93 -9.18
CA ASN A 68 8.18 -15.15 -7.83
C ASN A 68 9.26 -14.92 -6.79
N VAL A 69 9.31 -13.70 -6.25
CA VAL A 69 10.34 -13.28 -5.32
C VAL A 69 9.79 -13.27 -3.90
N VAL A 70 10.46 -13.99 -3.00
CA VAL A 70 10.14 -14.02 -1.58
C VAL A 70 11.03 -13.02 -0.84
N VAL A 71 10.43 -12.16 -0.03
CA VAL A 71 11.11 -11.15 0.78
C VAL A 71 10.73 -11.37 2.25
N ASN A 72 11.74 -11.58 3.08
CA ASN A 72 11.60 -11.73 4.53
C ASN A 72 11.91 -10.39 5.22
N ALA A 73 11.35 -10.19 6.42
CA ALA A 73 11.69 -9.03 7.23
C ALA A 73 13.14 -9.15 7.73
N THR A 74 13.95 -8.12 7.50
CA THR A 74 15.28 -7.96 8.09
C THR A 74 15.40 -6.57 8.70
N GLU A 75 16.41 -6.34 9.55
CA GLU A 75 16.67 -5.01 10.12
C GLU A 75 16.92 -3.96 9.03
N SER A 76 17.57 -4.35 7.94
CA SER A 76 17.86 -3.51 6.78
C SER A 76 16.67 -3.35 5.82
N ASN A 77 15.66 -4.23 5.90
CA ASN A 77 14.49 -4.20 5.02
C ASN A 77 13.18 -4.44 5.80
N PRO A 78 12.79 -3.50 6.68
CA PRO A 78 11.59 -3.65 7.52
C PRO A 78 10.29 -3.53 6.72
N ASN A 79 10.32 -2.94 5.52
CA ASN A 79 9.15 -2.69 4.67
C ASN A 79 9.03 -3.68 3.49
N PHE A 80 9.74 -4.81 3.55
CA PHE A 80 9.70 -5.85 2.52
C PHE A 80 9.94 -5.29 1.10
N GLU A 81 10.85 -4.32 0.98
CA GLU A 81 11.14 -3.65 -0.27
C GLU A 81 11.80 -4.61 -1.26
N LEU A 82 11.32 -4.65 -2.49
CA LEU A 82 11.94 -5.34 -3.62
C LEU A 82 12.25 -4.32 -4.70
N HIS A 83 13.52 -4.22 -5.07
CA HIS A 83 14.00 -3.34 -6.13
C HIS A 83 14.15 -4.11 -7.44
N GLN A 84 13.68 -3.51 -8.53
CA GLN A 84 13.77 -4.05 -9.88
C GLN A 84 13.96 -2.92 -10.90
N LYS A 85 14.31 -3.30 -12.13
CA LYS A 85 14.42 -2.39 -13.27
C LYS A 85 13.52 -2.88 -14.39
N GLY A 86 13.00 -1.97 -15.20
CA GLY A 86 12.14 -2.32 -16.33
C GLY A 86 11.55 -1.10 -17.03
N TRP A 87 10.81 -1.39 -18.10
CA TRP A 87 10.18 -0.36 -18.95
C TRP A 87 8.66 -0.44 -18.97
N GLY A 88 8.09 -1.57 -18.59
CA GLY A 88 6.66 -1.83 -18.66
C GLY A 88 5.96 -1.65 -17.32
N GLU A 89 4.75 -1.13 -17.38
CA GLU A 89 3.79 -1.14 -16.28
C GLU A 89 3.01 -2.47 -16.29
N PHE A 90 2.75 -3.03 -15.11
CA PHE A 90 2.03 -4.29 -14.98
C PHE A 90 1.45 -4.47 -13.58
N THR A 91 0.56 -5.44 -13.42
CA THR A 91 0.01 -5.79 -12.11
C THR A 91 0.91 -6.77 -11.38
N ILE A 92 1.42 -6.37 -10.21
CA ILE A 92 2.18 -7.22 -9.30
C ILE A 92 1.21 -7.88 -8.33
N GLN A 93 1.24 -9.21 -8.22
CA GLN A 93 0.49 -9.91 -7.16
C GLN A 93 1.33 -9.94 -5.89
N ILE A 94 0.72 -9.60 -4.77
CA ILE A 94 1.34 -9.50 -3.46
C ILE A 94 0.66 -10.54 -2.57
N LYS A 95 1.46 -11.47 -2.03
CA LYS A 95 1.01 -12.44 -1.04
C LYS A 95 1.77 -12.21 0.24
N ILE A 96 1.06 -12.01 1.34
CA ILE A 96 1.67 -11.83 2.66
C ILE A 96 1.27 -12.99 3.58
N ALA A 97 2.21 -13.44 4.41
CA ALA A 97 1.96 -14.35 5.51
C ALA A 97 2.06 -13.56 6.83
N LEU A 98 0.98 -13.55 7.61
CA LEU A 98 0.89 -12.80 8.85
C LEU A 98 1.56 -13.51 10.04
N PHE A 99 1.67 -12.83 11.17
CA PHE A 99 2.20 -13.35 12.42
C PHE A 99 1.51 -14.65 12.90
N ASN A 100 0.23 -14.81 12.58
CA ASN A 100 -0.62 -15.95 12.92
C ASN A 100 -0.70 -17.03 11.81
N ASN A 101 0.15 -16.92 10.78
CA ASN A 101 0.19 -17.78 9.59
C ASN A 101 -0.99 -17.63 8.61
N ASP A 102 -1.92 -16.70 8.84
CA ASP A 102 -2.93 -16.36 7.83
C ASP A 102 -2.24 -15.79 6.58
N ARG A 103 -2.81 -16.11 5.41
CA ARG A 103 -2.31 -15.64 4.12
C ARG A 103 -3.30 -14.69 3.49
N ILE A 104 -2.81 -13.54 3.03
CA ILE A 104 -3.63 -12.52 2.37
C ILE A 104 -3.01 -12.22 1.03
N HIS A 105 -3.84 -12.21 -0.01
CA HIS A 105 -3.44 -11.96 -1.39
C HIS A 105 -4.16 -10.71 -1.91
N PHE A 106 -3.41 -9.82 -2.54
CA PHE A 106 -3.91 -8.62 -3.19
C PHE A 106 -2.99 -8.23 -4.34
N SER A 107 -3.40 -7.27 -5.15
CA SER A 107 -2.65 -6.87 -6.34
C SER A 107 -2.41 -5.36 -6.37
N HIS A 108 -1.25 -4.96 -6.88
CA HIS A 108 -0.90 -3.56 -7.07
C HIS A 108 -0.42 -3.33 -8.50
N TYR A 109 -0.94 -2.29 -9.16
CA TYR A 109 -0.52 -1.91 -10.50
C TYR A 109 0.73 -1.03 -10.40
N LEU A 110 1.86 -1.50 -10.96
CA LEU A 110 3.10 -0.74 -11.05
C LEU A 110 2.91 0.40 -12.04
N LYS A 111 3.08 1.63 -11.57
CA LYS A 111 3.05 2.84 -12.38
C LYS A 111 4.46 3.42 -12.51
N LEU A 112 4.92 3.58 -13.74
CA LEU A 112 6.25 4.12 -14.08
C LEU A 112 6.15 5.57 -14.56
N HIS A 113 5.05 5.91 -15.23
CA HIS A 113 4.87 7.23 -15.85
C HIS A 113 3.78 8.04 -15.12
N GLU A 114 3.97 9.35 -15.03
CA GLU A 114 2.91 10.23 -14.53
C GLU A 114 1.84 10.42 -15.59
N ASN A 115 0.58 10.25 -15.18
CA ASN A 115 -0.57 10.59 -16.01
C ASN A 115 -0.79 12.12 -15.88
N LYS A 116 -0.02 12.92 -16.64
CA LYS A 116 -0.12 14.39 -16.76
C LYS A 116 0.25 15.24 -15.51
N LYS A 117 1.37 15.96 -15.64
CA LYS A 117 1.64 17.37 -15.28
C LYS A 117 0.97 17.92 -14.00
N LEU A 118 1.22 17.30 -12.84
CA LEU A 118 1.06 18.03 -11.58
C LEU A 118 2.35 18.82 -11.31
N MET A 119 2.47 19.99 -11.95
CA MET A 119 3.50 20.96 -11.57
C MET A 119 3.14 21.50 -10.19
N ILE A 120 3.73 20.96 -9.14
CA ILE A 120 3.79 21.62 -7.84
C ILE A 120 5.18 22.28 -7.77
N ASN A 121 5.21 23.61 -7.88
CA ASN A 121 6.39 24.47 -7.68
C ASN A 121 7.58 24.22 -8.62
N ASP A 122 7.36 24.03 -9.93
CA ASP A 122 8.40 23.95 -10.97
C ASP A 122 9.56 22.97 -10.71
N THR A 123 9.39 22.05 -9.76
CA THR A 123 10.37 21.02 -9.44
C THR A 123 9.76 19.68 -9.84
N PRO A 124 10.20 19.05 -10.95
CA PRO A 124 9.70 17.73 -11.30
C PRO A 124 10.16 16.77 -10.21
N THR A 125 9.25 16.34 -9.34
CA THR A 125 9.51 15.18 -8.49
C THR A 125 9.68 13.98 -9.41
N LYS A 126 10.94 13.67 -9.75
CA LYS A 126 11.38 12.57 -10.63
C LYS A 126 10.95 11.17 -10.14
N VAL A 127 10.19 11.09 -9.05
CA VAL A 127 9.76 9.86 -8.39
C VAL A 127 8.26 9.70 -8.55
N VAL A 128 7.84 8.74 -9.36
CA VAL A 128 6.44 8.33 -9.47
C VAL A 128 6.11 7.43 -8.29
N THR A 129 5.22 7.88 -7.41
CA THR A 129 4.76 7.10 -6.26
C THR A 129 3.31 6.69 -6.45
N SER A 130 3.04 5.39 -6.38
CA SER A 130 1.71 4.81 -6.35
C SER A 130 1.55 4.04 -5.04
N GLU A 131 0.96 4.66 -4.03
CA GLU A 131 0.75 4.05 -2.71
C GLU A 131 -0.75 3.91 -2.43
N LYS A 132 -1.14 2.76 -1.90
CA LYS A 132 -2.49 2.48 -1.41
C LYS A 132 -2.43 2.19 0.08
N LYS A 133 -3.45 2.64 0.80
CA LYS A 133 -3.69 2.29 2.21
C LYS A 133 -4.88 1.35 2.26
N ASP A 134 -4.78 0.34 3.11
CA ASP A 134 -5.80 -0.69 3.22
C ASP A 134 -5.94 -1.14 4.68
N THR A 135 -7.04 -1.82 4.97
CA THR A 135 -7.36 -2.32 6.31
C THR A 135 -7.38 -3.84 6.29
N LEU A 136 -6.46 -4.44 7.05
CA LEU A 136 -6.43 -5.88 7.25
C LEU A 136 -7.22 -6.25 8.51
N PHE A 137 -8.10 -7.24 8.35
CA PHE A 137 -8.80 -7.88 9.46
C PHE A 137 -8.10 -9.19 9.82
N PHE A 138 -7.77 -9.37 11.09
CA PHE A 138 -7.01 -10.53 11.56
C PHE A 138 -7.52 -11.07 12.89
N LYS A 139 -7.25 -12.35 13.15
CA LYS A 139 -7.54 -13.03 14.42
C LYS A 139 -6.29 -13.21 15.26
N GLY A 140 -6.50 -13.34 16.57
CA GLY A 140 -5.44 -13.65 17.53
C GLY A 140 -4.84 -12.43 18.24
N LYS A 141 -3.79 -12.69 19.02
CA LYS A 141 -3.11 -11.67 19.82
C LYS A 141 -1.76 -11.37 19.22
N PHE A 142 -1.69 -10.26 18.48
CA PHE A 142 -0.41 -9.70 18.06
C PHE A 142 0.28 -9.08 19.29
N SER A 143 1.52 -9.50 19.56
CA SER A 143 2.31 -9.04 20.72
C SER A 143 3.26 -7.89 20.38
N GLY A 144 3.41 -7.54 19.10
CA GLY A 144 4.29 -6.46 18.67
C GLY A 144 3.79 -5.07 19.05
N LYS A 145 4.70 -4.10 19.07
CA LYS A 145 4.36 -2.69 19.32
C LYS A 145 3.66 -2.13 18.08
N ILE A 146 2.47 -1.59 18.26
CA ILE A 146 1.72 -0.88 17.22
C ILE A 146 1.78 0.60 17.56
N ASP A 147 2.26 1.44 16.64
CA ASP A 147 2.07 2.88 16.72
C ASP A 147 0.61 3.22 16.33
N PRO A 148 -0.23 3.70 17.26
CA PRO A 148 -1.62 3.99 16.96
C PRO A 148 -1.77 5.08 15.90
N LYS A 149 -0.89 6.09 15.86
CA LYS A 149 -1.02 7.20 14.90
C LYS A 149 -0.94 6.72 13.46
N THR A 150 -0.13 5.70 13.22
CA THR A 150 0.13 5.16 11.87
C THR A 150 -0.84 4.04 11.51
N TYR A 151 -1.10 3.12 12.44
CA TYR A 151 -1.72 1.83 12.12
C TYR A 151 -3.15 1.63 12.68
N GLU A 152 -3.66 2.57 13.48
CA GLU A 152 -5.01 2.51 14.03
C GLU A 152 -6.08 2.60 12.93
N CYS A 153 -7.03 1.66 12.98
CA CYS A 153 -8.30 1.79 12.28
C CYS A 153 -9.31 2.51 13.17
N LYS A 154 -9.85 3.64 12.68
CA LYS A 154 -10.94 4.34 13.33
C LYS A 154 -12.22 3.98 12.60
N PHE A 155 -13.07 3.20 13.24
CA PHE A 155 -14.42 2.93 12.74
C PHE A 155 -15.36 3.89 13.46
N THR A 156 -16.12 4.66 12.69
CA THR A 156 -17.25 5.39 13.23
C THR A 156 -18.34 4.41 13.64
N ASN A 157 -19.14 4.78 14.64
CA ASN A 157 -20.38 4.05 14.85
C ASN A 157 -21.30 4.26 13.62
N GLU A 158 -22.25 3.35 13.41
CA GLU A 158 -23.16 3.39 12.26
C GLU A 158 -23.86 4.75 12.13
N ASN A 159 -24.31 5.32 13.26
CA ASN A 159 -25.06 6.58 13.28
C ASN A 159 -24.21 7.78 12.79
N ASP A 160 -22.93 7.81 13.15
CA ASP A 160 -21.98 8.83 12.70
C ASP A 160 -21.54 8.60 11.26
N GLU A 161 -21.58 7.35 10.78
CA GLU A 161 -21.35 7.02 9.37
C GLU A 161 -22.54 7.46 8.50
N TYR A 162 -23.79 7.20 8.90
CA TYR A 162 -24.99 7.72 8.23
C TYR A 162 -24.95 9.24 8.09
N LYS A 163 -24.63 9.96 9.17
CA LYS A 163 -24.50 11.43 9.12
C LYS A 163 -23.44 11.92 8.13
N LYS A 164 -22.36 11.16 7.92
CA LYS A 164 -21.34 11.53 6.93
C LYS A 164 -21.82 11.26 5.51
N ILE A 165 -22.55 10.17 5.31
CA ILE A 165 -23.14 9.83 4.01
C ILE A 165 -24.16 10.90 3.63
N ASP A 166 -25.07 11.27 4.53
CA ASP A 166 -26.08 12.31 4.29
C ASP A 166 -25.43 13.64 3.91
N LYS A 167 -24.42 14.08 4.67
CA LYS A 167 -23.66 15.29 4.34
C LYS A 167 -22.99 15.24 2.96
N CYS A 168 -22.54 14.07 2.54
CA CYS A 168 -21.92 13.90 1.22
C CYS A 168 -22.97 13.97 0.11
N ILE A 169 -24.15 13.39 0.34
CA ILE A 169 -25.30 13.48 -0.57
C ILE A 169 -25.73 14.94 -0.72
N ASP A 170 -25.93 15.66 0.39
CA ASP A 170 -26.29 17.07 0.40
C ASP A 170 -25.29 17.92 -0.40
N TYR A 171 -24.00 17.68 -0.18
CA TYR A 171 -22.93 18.38 -0.91
C TYR A 171 -23.00 18.13 -2.42
N VAL A 172 -23.23 16.90 -2.85
CA VAL A 172 -23.33 16.56 -4.28
C VAL A 172 -24.57 17.20 -4.91
N LEU A 173 -25.71 17.21 -4.19
CA LEU A 173 -26.93 17.85 -4.67
C LEU A 173 -26.76 19.37 -4.84
N ASP A 174 -26.16 20.04 -3.85
CA ASP A 174 -25.86 21.49 -3.91
C ASP A 174 -24.91 21.82 -5.07
N GLU A 175 -23.92 20.97 -5.33
CA GLU A 175 -23.00 21.17 -6.45
C GLU A 175 -23.68 20.95 -7.82
N ILE A 176 -24.62 20.00 -7.92
CA ILE A 176 -25.43 19.80 -9.12
C ILE A 176 -26.35 21.01 -9.37
N GLU A 177 -26.97 21.56 -8.34
CA GLU A 177 -27.82 22.76 -8.45
C GLU A 177 -27.03 23.99 -8.90
N LYS A 178 -25.80 24.17 -8.44
CA LYS A 178 -24.92 25.26 -8.91
C LYS A 178 -24.48 25.12 -10.37
N MET A 179 -24.54 23.91 -10.93
CA MET A 179 -24.18 23.62 -12.32
C MET A 179 -25.38 23.69 -13.27
N ALA A 180 -26.60 23.80 -12.75
CA ALA A 180 -27.85 23.93 -13.51
C ALA A 180 -28.22 25.41 -13.74
#